data_AF-A0A9E2ZG93-F1
#
_entry.id   AF-A0A9E2ZG93-F1
#
_cell.length_a   1.000
_cell.length_b   1.000
_cell.length_c   1.000
_cell.angle_alpha   90.00
_cell.angle_beta   90.00
_cell.angle_gamma   90.00
#
_symmetry.space_group_name_H-M   'P 1'
#
loop_
_entity.id
_entity.type
_entity.pdbx_description
1 polymer ?
#
loop_
_entity_poly.entity_id
_entity_poly.type
_entity_poly.pdbx_seq_one_letter_code
_entity_poly.pdbx_strand_id
1 'polypeptide(L)'
;MAGDESDPDALADQLEQETDELQQRSDDLQGETESARSDWQRKRGDPGVPGAQPPSSDELDGGDDQGGSQSPGPEAPPEGEGPAASEAPSEGAAGPPADAGEH
;
A
#
# COMPACT_ATOMS: atom_id res chain seq x y z
N MET A 1 -43.34 22.09 -0.74
CA MET A 1 -42.36 22.19 0.35
C MET A 1 -41.05 21.68 -0.23
N ALA A 2 -40.27 22.56 -0.86
CA ALA A 2 -38.94 22.27 -1.37
C ALA A 2 -38.01 23.18 -0.58
N GLY A 3 -37.19 22.59 0.27
CA GLY A 3 -36.39 23.32 1.24
C GLY A 3 -35.78 22.32 2.19
N ASP A 4 -34.90 21.45 1.67
CA ASP A 4 -33.99 20.63 2.47
C ASP A 4 -32.86 20.07 1.60
N GLU A 5 -32.25 20.91 0.76
CA GLU A 5 -31.07 20.52 -0.06
C GLU A 5 -29.92 21.53 0.08
N SER A 6 -30.02 22.50 1.00
CA SER A 6 -29.00 23.54 1.20
C SER A 6 -29.11 24.19 2.58
N ASP A 7 -29.22 23.40 3.64
CA ASP A 7 -28.99 23.93 4.98
C ASP A 7 -27.46 23.89 5.26
N PRO A 8 -26.79 25.04 5.33
CA PRO A 8 -25.34 25.08 5.49
C PRO A 8 -24.90 24.58 6.87
N ASP A 9 -25.78 24.62 7.87
CA ASP A 9 -25.53 24.14 9.23
C ASP A 9 -25.49 22.61 9.22
N ALA A 10 -26.48 21.97 8.58
CA ALA A 10 -26.52 20.51 8.42
C ALA A 10 -25.31 19.97 7.64
N LEU A 11 -24.83 20.69 6.63
CA LEU A 11 -23.62 20.32 5.90
C LEU A 11 -22.36 20.48 6.77
N ALA A 12 -22.30 21.52 7.61
CA ALA A 12 -21.17 21.72 8.52
C ALA A 12 -21.09 20.61 9.58
N ASP A 13 -22.21 20.24 10.20
CA ASP A 13 -22.30 19.12 11.14
C ASP A 13 -21.87 17.79 10.49
N GLN A 14 -22.31 17.53 9.25
CA GLN A 14 -21.92 16.33 8.52
C GLN A 14 -20.41 16.28 8.28
N LEU A 15 -19.82 17.39 7.83
CA LEU A 15 -18.38 17.47 7.57
C LEU A 15 -17.54 17.37 8.86
N GLU A 16 -18.02 17.93 9.97
CA GLU A 16 -17.39 17.76 11.29
C GLU A 16 -17.36 16.28 11.68
N GLN A 17 -18.51 15.61 11.59
CA GLN A 17 -18.62 14.18 11.89
C GLN A 17 -17.71 13.33 11.01
N GLU A 18 -17.71 13.55 9.69
CA GLU A 18 -16.82 12.82 8.77
C GLU A 18 -15.34 13.07 9.09
N THR A 19 -14.98 14.29 9.52
CA THR A 19 -13.62 14.64 9.91
C THR A 19 -13.21 13.89 11.19
N ASP A 20 -14.07 13.85 12.20
CA ASP A 20 -13.82 13.09 13.43
C ASP A 20 -13.68 11.59 13.16
N GLU A 21 -14.53 11.02 12.31
CA GLU A 21 -14.46 9.60 11.91
C GLU A 21 -13.15 9.30 11.16
N LEU A 22 -12.74 10.16 10.23
CA LEU A 22 -11.48 10.03 9.52
C LEU A 22 -10.27 10.15 10.45
N GLN A 23 -10.33 11.08 11.40
CA GLN A 23 -9.27 11.28 12.38
C GLN A 23 -9.14 10.05 13.28
N GLN A 24 -10.25 9.53 13.79
CA GLN A 24 -10.27 8.33 14.63
C GLN A 24 -9.71 7.12 13.87
N ARG A 25 -10.12 6.92 12.61
CA ARG A 25 -9.60 5.81 11.79
C ARG A 25 -8.10 5.96 11.51
N SER A 26 -7.63 7.19 11.33
CA SER A 26 -6.21 7.46 11.10
C SER A 26 -5.36 7.13 12.32
N ASP A 27 -5.83 7.48 13.53
CA ASP A 27 -5.18 7.14 14.79
C ASP A 27 -5.09 5.62 15.00
N ASP A 28 -6.19 4.90 14.74
CA ASP A 28 -6.24 3.44 14.87
C ASP A 28 -5.24 2.75 13.92
N LEU A 29 -5.25 3.15 12.64
CA LEU A 29 -4.31 2.64 11.63
C LEU A 29 -2.86 2.96 11.97
N GLN A 30 -2.59 4.12 12.56
CA GLN A 30 -1.25 4.49 13.00
C GLN A 30 -0.80 3.54 14.12
N GLY A 31 -1.64 3.32 15.13
CA GLY A 31 -1.36 2.40 16.22
C GLY A 31 -1.11 0.96 15.74
N GLU A 32 -1.92 0.47 14.80
CA GLU A 32 -1.72 -0.83 14.17
C GLU A 32 -0.38 -0.91 13.42
N THR A 33 -0.03 0.13 12.68
CA THR A 33 1.23 0.22 11.92
C THR A 33 2.44 0.24 12.85
N GLU A 34 2.39 1.01 13.93
CA GLU A 34 3.45 1.09 14.94
C GLU A 34 3.63 -0.25 15.67
N SER A 35 2.52 -0.91 16.02
CA SER A 35 2.52 -2.25 16.62
C SER A 35 3.14 -3.28 15.68
N ALA A 36 2.72 -3.32 14.41
CA ALA A 36 3.26 -4.21 13.40
C ALA A 36 4.75 -3.95 13.12
N ARG A 37 5.17 -2.68 13.09
CA ARG A 37 6.58 -2.30 12.95
C ARG A 37 7.41 -2.82 14.13
N SER A 38 6.94 -2.63 15.36
CA SER A 38 7.65 -3.11 16.55
C SER A 38 7.76 -4.63 16.59
N ASP A 39 6.68 -5.34 16.28
CA ASP A 39 6.68 -6.81 16.18
C ASP A 39 7.62 -7.31 15.09
N TRP A 40 7.62 -6.67 13.92
CA TRP A 40 8.54 -7.00 12.84
C TRP A 40 10.00 -6.76 13.24
N GLN A 41 10.32 -5.61 13.84
CA GLN A 41 11.68 -5.31 14.33
C GLN A 41 12.16 -6.34 15.34
N ARG A 42 11.29 -6.75 16.27
CA ARG A 42 11.58 -7.81 17.24
C ARG A 42 11.86 -9.14 16.55
N LYS A 43 11.01 -9.55 15.60
CA LYS A 43 11.15 -10.80 14.86
C LYS A 43 12.36 -10.81 13.94
N ARG A 44 12.75 -9.66 13.40
CA ARG A 44 13.94 -9.50 12.55
C ARG A 44 15.23 -9.88 13.28
N GLY A 45 15.32 -9.60 14.58
CA GLY A 45 16.45 -10.00 15.41
C GLY A 45 16.35 -11.41 16.01
N ASP A 46 15.23 -12.10 15.83
CA ASP A 46 15.00 -13.41 16.43
C ASP A 46 15.52 -14.53 15.52
N PRO A 47 16.55 -15.30 15.94
CA PRO A 47 17.12 -16.37 15.12
C PRO A 47 16.19 -17.59 14.98
N GLY A 48 15.10 -17.65 15.75
CA GLY A 48 14.06 -18.67 15.63
C GLY A 48 13.02 -18.34 14.54
N VAL A 49 13.02 -17.12 14.01
CA VAL A 49 12.13 -16.72 12.91
C VAL A 49 12.76 -17.12 11.57
N PRO A 50 12.13 -18.03 10.79
CA PRO A 50 12.66 -18.46 9.51
C PRO A 50 12.81 -17.28 8.53
N GLY A 51 14.01 -17.11 7.98
CA GLY A 51 14.29 -16.03 7.02
C GLY A 51 14.65 -14.68 7.65
N ALA A 52 14.73 -14.58 8.98
CA ALA A 52 15.29 -13.40 9.65
C ALA A 52 16.79 -13.27 9.30
N GLN A 53 17.16 -12.15 8.69
CA GLN A 53 18.56 -11.84 8.44
C GLN A 53 19.19 -11.45 9.79
N PRO A 54 20.30 -12.07 10.21
CA PRO A 54 20.94 -11.71 11.48
C PRO A 54 21.28 -10.22 11.45
N PRO A 55 21.09 -9.49 12.57
CA PRO A 55 21.43 -8.07 12.61
C PRO A 55 22.91 -7.93 12.23
N SER A 56 23.18 -7.11 11.20
CA SER A 56 24.56 -6.86 10.79
C SER A 56 25.26 -6.14 11.93
N SER A 57 26.52 -6.49 12.22
CA SER A 57 27.31 -5.87 13.31
C SER A 57 27.44 -4.35 13.20
N ASP A 58 27.11 -3.78 12.04
CA ASP A 58 27.07 -2.34 11.75
C ASP A 58 25.81 -1.64 12.34
N GLU A 59 24.67 -2.34 12.46
CA GLU A 59 23.43 -1.80 13.04
C GLU A 59 23.44 -1.78 14.59
N LEU A 60 24.43 -2.43 15.23
CA LEU A 60 24.55 -2.51 16.69
C LEU A 60 25.35 -1.34 17.31
N ASP A 61 26.05 -0.53 16.49
CA ASP A 61 26.97 0.54 16.92
C ASP A 61 26.70 1.90 16.25
N GLY A 62 25.47 2.17 15.77
CA GLY A 62 25.26 3.33 14.90
C GLY A 62 23.85 3.90 14.88
N GLY A 63 23.46 4.58 15.96
CA GLY A 63 22.46 5.64 15.83
C GLY A 63 23.04 6.82 15.08
N ASP A 64 23.06 6.79 13.74
CA ASP A 64 23.07 7.93 12.80
C ASP A 64 23.24 7.37 11.36
N ASP A 65 22.15 6.93 10.71
CA ASP A 65 22.11 6.81 9.25
C ASP A 65 21.15 7.88 8.71
N GLN A 66 21.60 9.12 8.74
CA GLN A 66 21.15 10.11 7.78
C GLN A 66 21.81 9.78 6.44
N GLY A 67 21.19 8.88 5.67
CA GLY A 67 21.85 8.19 4.56
C GLY A 67 21.03 8.00 3.28
N GLY A 68 20.21 8.98 2.88
CA GLY A 68 19.97 9.24 1.45
C GLY A 68 19.05 8.27 0.68
N SER A 69 17.80 8.70 0.48
CA SER A 69 17.11 8.51 -0.79
C SER A 69 16.04 9.59 -0.92
N GLN A 70 16.48 10.79 -1.31
CA GLN A 70 15.57 11.70 -2.01
C GLN A 70 15.24 11.02 -3.35
N SER A 71 14.17 10.23 -3.38
CA SER A 71 13.59 9.81 -4.66
C SER A 71 13.29 11.08 -5.44
N PRO A 72 13.89 11.32 -6.63
CA PRO A 72 13.38 12.37 -7.50
C PRO A 72 11.90 12.06 -7.73
N GLY A 73 11.04 13.06 -7.51
CA GLY A 73 9.59 12.91 -7.67
C GLY A 73 9.23 12.32 -9.02
N PRO A 74 8.05 11.68 -9.16
CA PRO A 74 7.67 11.01 -10.40
C PRO A 74 7.76 12.01 -11.56
N GLU A 75 8.66 11.69 -12.50
CA GLU A 75 8.76 12.40 -13.76
C GLU A 75 7.41 12.24 -14.47
N ALA A 76 6.67 13.33 -14.62
CA ALA A 76 5.39 13.32 -15.30
C ALA A 76 5.62 12.82 -16.74
N PRO A 77 4.85 11.81 -17.21
CA PRO A 77 5.01 11.34 -18.59
C PRO A 77 4.74 12.51 -19.54
N PRO A 78 5.50 12.63 -20.65
CA PRO A 78 5.26 13.71 -21.61
C PRO A 78 3.83 13.63 -22.14
N GLU A 79 3.12 14.76 -22.08
CA GLU A 79 1.82 14.93 -22.70
C GLU A 79 1.98 14.76 -24.21
N GLY A 80 1.71 13.54 -24.69
CA GLY A 80 1.79 13.14 -26.09
C GLY A 80 0.46 12.59 -26.58
N GLU A 81 -0.32 13.45 -27.20
CA GLU A 81 -1.22 13.20 -28.35
C GLU A 81 -1.80 11.78 -28.58
N GLY A 82 -3.13 11.66 -28.38
CA GLY A 82 -4.01 10.91 -29.29
C GLY A 82 -4.39 9.46 -28.92
N PRO A 83 -5.67 9.04 -29.07
CA PRO A 83 -6.13 7.69 -28.74
C PRO A 83 -6.05 6.75 -29.95
N ALA A 84 -5.18 5.73 -29.94
CA ALA A 84 -5.32 4.54 -30.78
C ALA A 84 -4.30 3.44 -30.43
N ALA A 85 -4.75 2.42 -29.70
CA ALA A 85 -4.33 1.02 -29.87
C ALA A 85 -5.28 0.19 -29.00
N SER A 86 -6.41 -0.26 -29.55
CA SER A 86 -6.53 -1.58 -30.17
C SER A 86 -6.48 -2.71 -29.14
N GLU A 87 -7.68 -3.22 -28.85
CA GLU A 87 -8.02 -4.65 -28.98
C GLU A 87 -7.28 -5.66 -28.07
N ALA A 88 -7.97 -6.03 -26.98
CA ALA A 88 -8.23 -7.36 -26.38
C ALA A 88 -7.17 -8.52 -26.43
N PRO A 89 -7.29 -9.50 -25.51
CA PRO A 89 -6.18 -10.18 -24.83
C PRO A 89 -5.41 -11.22 -25.65
N SER A 90 -4.12 -11.37 -25.35
CA SER A 90 -3.32 -12.54 -25.75
C SER A 90 -3.77 -13.77 -24.97
N GLU A 91 -4.62 -14.56 -25.60
CA GLU A 91 -5.03 -15.91 -25.19
C GLU A 91 -3.79 -16.83 -25.23
N GLY A 92 -3.27 -17.16 -24.05
CA GLY A 92 -2.16 -18.09 -23.88
C GLY A 92 -2.58 -19.50 -24.27
N ALA A 93 -2.01 -19.99 -25.36
CA ALA A 93 -2.12 -21.35 -25.85
C ALA A 93 -1.81 -22.39 -24.74
N ALA A 94 -2.83 -23.12 -24.31
CA ALA A 94 -2.67 -24.41 -23.65
C ALA A 94 -3.28 -25.48 -24.57
N GLY A 95 -2.44 -26.07 -25.43
CA GLY A 95 -2.80 -27.29 -26.15
C GLY A 95 -3.06 -28.42 -25.15
N PRO A 96 -4.01 -29.34 -25.42
CA PRO A 96 -4.24 -30.48 -24.54
C PRO A 96 -2.99 -31.40 -24.55
N PRO A 97 -2.52 -31.91 -23.40
CA PRO A 97 -1.51 -32.95 -23.42
C PRO A 97 -2.11 -34.22 -24.02
N ALA A 98 -1.45 -34.77 -25.02
CA ALA A 98 -1.66 -36.14 -25.45
C ALA A 98 -1.08 -37.07 -24.37
N ASP A 99 -1.95 -37.84 -23.73
CA ASP A 99 -1.58 -39.01 -22.93
C ASP A 99 -2.72 -40.03 -23.10
N ALA A 100 -2.58 -40.95 -24.06
CA ALA A 100 -1.96 -42.27 -23.91
C ALA A 100 -2.84 -43.19 -23.05
N GLY A 101 -3.41 -44.20 -23.71
CA GLY A 101 -4.36 -45.12 -23.10
C GLY A 101 -3.72 -46.05 -22.07
N GLU A 102 -4.53 -46.41 -21.08
CA GLU A 102 -4.28 -47.57 -20.23
C GLU A 102 -5.55 -48.42 -20.09
N HIS A 103 -5.28 -49.70 -19.85
CA HIS A 103 -6.07 -50.92 -20.05
C HIS A 103 -7.35 -51.08 -19.22
#